data_AF-A0A397F4V2-F1
#
_entry.id   AF-A0A397F4V2-F1
#
_cell.length_a   1.000
_cell.length_b   1.000
_cell.length_c   1.000
_cell.angle_alpha   90.00
_cell.angle_beta   90.00
_cell.angle_gamma   90.00
#
_symmetry.space_group_name_H-M   'P 1'
#
loop_
_entity.id
_entity.type
_entity.pdbx_description
1 polymer ?
#
loop_
_entity_poly.entity_id
_entity_poly.type
_entity_poly.pdbx_seq_one_letter_code
_entity_poly.pdbx_strand_id
1 'polypeptide(L)'
;MLLGDSEGNKYRLFIVLKQSSIATTVRANINDRNGFGVFVWREVFPLMEQWPSKIYGNPTAWWNEDISVAFLRFHFGSSPNMDEKILLIWDDFSAHFTDKV
;
A
#
# COMPACT_ATOMS: atom_id res chain seq x y z
N MET A 1 3.65 4.86 -4.80
CA MET A 1 2.87 6.08 -5.02
C MET A 1 3.27 7.10 -3.98
N LEU A 2 3.45 8.35 -4.42
CA LEU A 2 3.68 9.50 -3.55
C LEU A 2 2.36 10.24 -3.39
N LEU A 3 2.05 10.65 -2.18
CA LEU A 3 0.92 11.51 -1.89
C LEU A 3 1.45 12.84 -1.36
N GLY A 4 0.88 13.93 -1.85
CA GLY A 4 1.12 15.27 -1.33
C GLY A 4 -0.15 16.11 -1.43
N ASP A 5 -0.17 17.19 -0.66
CA ASP A 5 -1.27 18.17 -0.70
C ASP A 5 -0.88 19.41 -1.51
N SER A 6 -1.85 20.33 -1.64
CA SER A 6 -1.68 21.60 -2.35
C SER A 6 -0.69 22.57 -1.68
N GLU A 7 -0.32 22.35 -0.42
CA GLU A 7 0.67 23.14 0.30
C GLU A 7 2.09 22.61 0.09
N GLY A 8 2.22 21.48 -0.61
CA GLY A 8 3.50 20.83 -0.88
C GLY A 8 3.95 19.88 0.23
N ASN A 9 3.10 19.61 1.23
CA ASN A 9 3.40 18.60 2.24
C ASN A 9 3.44 17.23 1.56
N LYS A 10 4.42 16.42 1.95
CA LYS A 10 4.58 15.04 1.47
C LYS A 10 4.16 14.09 2.57
N TYR A 11 3.31 13.14 2.22
CA TYR A 11 2.87 12.10 3.13
C TYR A 11 3.75 10.85 3.04
N ARG A 12 3.51 9.95 3.99
CA ARG A 12 4.18 8.66 4.14
C ARG A 12 4.25 7.87 2.84
N LEU A 13 5.39 7.24 2.56
CA LEU A 13 5.58 6.50 1.31
C LEU A 13 4.73 5.25 1.24
N PHE A 14 4.16 4.97 0.06
CA PHE A 14 3.47 3.72 -0.21
C PHE A 14 4.12 3.01 -1.40
N ILE A 15 4.70 1.84 -1.18
CA ILE A 15 5.62 1.18 -2.12
C ILE A 15 5.11 -0.22 -2.45
N VAL A 16 5.17 -0.59 -3.73
CA VAL A 16 4.95 -1.97 -4.19
C VAL A 16 6.23 -2.45 -4.85
N LEU A 17 6.77 -3.57 -4.37
CA LEU A 17 8.01 -4.18 -4.85
C LEU A 17 7.76 -5.56 -5.46
N LYS A 18 8.70 -5.99 -6.29
CA LYS A 18 8.64 -7.32 -6.89
C LYS A 18 9.00 -8.38 -5.86
N GLN A 19 8.11 -9.35 -5.66
CA GLN A 19 8.37 -10.52 -4.82
C GLN A 19 7.87 -11.79 -5.52
N SER A 20 8.80 -12.71 -5.80
CA SER A 20 8.46 -14.07 -6.21
C SER A 20 7.90 -14.86 -5.03
N SER A 21 6.82 -15.60 -5.26
CA SER A 21 6.20 -16.45 -4.25
C SER A 21 5.95 -17.84 -4.82
N ILE A 22 6.05 -18.86 -3.96
CA ILE A 22 5.63 -20.22 -4.29
C ILE A 22 4.17 -20.43 -3.87
N ALA A 23 3.43 -21.22 -4.64
CA ALA A 23 1.98 -21.37 -4.47
C ALA A 23 1.56 -21.82 -3.06
N THR A 24 2.38 -22.63 -2.39
CA THR A 24 2.08 -23.17 -1.05
C THR A 24 2.14 -22.11 0.05
N THR A 25 2.89 -21.02 -0.12
CA THR A 25 3.05 -19.98 0.91
C THR A 25 2.42 -18.64 0.53
N VAL A 26 1.95 -18.48 -0.71
CA VAL A 26 1.47 -17.19 -1.24
C VAL A 26 0.34 -16.58 -0.40
N ARG A 27 -0.62 -17.40 0.06
CA ARG A 27 -1.75 -16.92 0.87
C ARG A 27 -1.29 -16.36 2.22
N ALA A 28 -0.44 -17.10 2.93
CA ALA A 28 0.12 -16.65 4.20
C ALA A 28 1.01 -15.41 4.01
N ASN A 29 1.77 -15.35 2.91
CA ASN A 29 2.58 -14.17 2.60
C ASN A 29 1.69 -12.94 2.38
N ILE A 30 0.62 -13.06 1.59
CA ILE A 30 -0.31 -11.95 1.32
C ILE A 30 -0.95 -11.46 2.62
N ASN A 31 -1.49 -12.37 3.43
CA ASN A 31 -2.26 -12.01 4.62
C ASN A 31 -1.39 -11.48 5.76
N ASP A 32 -0.22 -12.09 5.99
CA ASP A 32 0.55 -11.84 7.21
C ASP A 32 1.80 -10.99 6.98
N ARG A 33 2.25 -10.88 5.72
CA ARG A 33 3.56 -10.33 5.36
C ARG A 33 3.51 -9.38 4.16
N ASN A 34 2.34 -8.77 3.89
CA ASN A 34 2.13 -7.86 2.76
C ASN A 34 2.58 -8.44 1.40
N GLY A 35 2.53 -9.76 1.24
CA GLY A 35 2.97 -10.49 0.05
C GLY A 35 4.45 -10.88 0.02
N PHE A 36 5.22 -10.56 1.06
CA PHE A 36 6.63 -10.97 1.21
C PHE A 36 6.79 -12.37 1.79
N GLY A 37 7.82 -13.08 1.31
CA GLY A 37 8.28 -14.32 1.93
C GLY A 37 8.90 -14.07 3.31
N VAL A 38 8.98 -15.12 4.14
CA VAL A 38 9.43 -15.03 5.54
C VAL A 38 10.80 -14.35 5.68
N PHE A 39 11.75 -14.61 4.77
CA PHE A 39 13.09 -14.05 4.86
C PHE A 39 13.12 -12.56 4.52
N VAL A 40 12.54 -12.16 3.38
CA VAL A 40 12.47 -10.75 2.97
C VAL A 40 11.63 -9.93 3.95
N TRP A 41 10.58 -10.52 4.52
CA TRP A 41 9.76 -9.86 5.54
C TRP A 41 10.56 -9.43 6.77
N ARG A 42 11.59 -10.19 7.18
CA ARG A 42 12.46 -9.83 8.31
C ARG A 42 13.25 -8.55 8.07
N GLU A 43 13.43 -8.15 6.82
CA GLU A 43 14.10 -6.91 6.44
C GLU A 43 13.09 -5.79 6.18
N VAL A 44 12.00 -6.09 5.47
CA VAL A 44 10.98 -5.10 5.09
C VAL A 44 10.17 -4.62 6.29
N PHE A 45 9.85 -5.49 7.25
CA PHE A 45 9.06 -5.10 8.42
C PHE A 45 9.79 -4.05 9.27
N PRO A 46 11.06 -4.23 9.69
CA PRO A 46 11.81 -3.18 10.38
C PRO A 46 11.91 -1.87 9.60
N LEU A 47 11.98 -1.91 8.26
CA LEU A 47 12.01 -0.71 7.44
C LEU A 47 10.71 0.10 7.53
N MET A 48 9.55 -0.56 7.60
CA MET A 48 8.25 0.11 7.81
C MET A 48 8.07 0.65 9.23
N GLU A 49 8.68 0.00 10.22
CA GLU A 49 8.68 0.50 11.61
C GLU A 49 9.61 1.72 11.76
N GLN A 50 10.78 1.67 11.13
CA GLN A 50 11.77 2.75 11.20
C GLN A 50 11.36 3.96 10.37
N TRP A 51 10.81 3.74 9.18
CA TRP A 51 10.44 4.79 8.25
C TRP A 51 8.94 4.75 8.05
N PRO A 52 8.24 5.88 8.22
CA PRO A 52 6.78 5.94 8.18
C PRO A 52 6.30 5.69 6.74
N SER A 53 6.17 4.41 6.39
CA SER A 53 5.97 3.90 5.04
C SER A 53 5.16 2.62 5.08
N LYS A 54 4.53 2.28 3.95
CA LYS A 54 3.85 1.00 3.77
C LYS A 54 4.40 0.32 2.52
N ILE A 55 4.85 -0.92 2.67
CA ILE A 55 5.53 -1.67 1.61
C ILE A 55 4.77 -2.98 1.39
N TYR A 56 4.41 -3.23 0.13
CA TYR A 56 3.79 -4.47 -0.35
C TYR A 56 4.67 -5.16 -1.38
N GLY A 57 4.55 -6.47 -1.47
CA GLY A 57 5.26 -7.32 -2.42
C GLY A 57 4.29 -8.13 -3.25
N ASN A 58 4.48 -8.18 -4.57
CA ASN A 58 3.79 -9.15 -5.42
C ASN A 58 4.62 -9.50 -6.65
N PRO A 59 4.27 -10.57 -7.41
CA PRO A 59 5.11 -11.04 -8.51
C PRO A 59 5.35 -10.03 -9.64
N THR A 60 4.46 -9.05 -9.80
CA THR A 60 4.48 -8.07 -10.89
C THR A 60 4.99 -6.69 -10.45
N ALA A 61 5.21 -6.47 -9.15
CA ALA A 61 5.42 -5.14 -8.56
C ALA A 61 4.33 -4.14 -8.95
N TRP A 62 3.08 -4.61 -9.06
CA TRP A 62 1.98 -3.85 -9.65
C TRP A 62 0.86 -3.56 -8.65
N TRP A 63 0.09 -2.52 -8.89
CA TRP A 63 -1.09 -2.22 -8.09
C TRP A 63 -2.24 -3.17 -8.43
N ASN A 64 -3.05 -3.49 -7.42
CA ASN A 64 -4.31 -4.21 -7.55
C ASN A 64 -5.36 -3.55 -6.63
N GLU A 65 -6.61 -3.95 -6.76
CA GLU A 65 -7.74 -3.41 -5.99
C GLU A 65 -7.49 -3.41 -4.47
N ASP A 66 -6.95 -4.50 -3.91
CA ASP A 66 -6.74 -4.62 -2.46
C ASP A 66 -5.63 -3.68 -1.98
N ILE A 67 -4.57 -3.52 -2.76
CA ILE A 67 -3.49 -2.57 -2.48
C ILE A 67 -4.01 -1.12 -2.61
N SER A 68 -4.91 -0.85 -3.55
CA SER A 68 -5.59 0.44 -3.69
C SER A 68 -6.45 0.78 -2.48
N VAL A 69 -7.26 -0.16 -1.99
CA VAL A 69 -8.00 0.02 -0.73
C VAL A 69 -7.04 0.23 0.46
N ALA A 70 -5.94 -0.53 0.51
CA ALA A 70 -4.94 -0.39 1.58
C ALA A 70 -4.27 1.00 1.57
N PHE A 71 -4.01 1.57 0.39
CA PHE A 71 -3.50 2.94 0.25
C PHE A 71 -4.47 3.96 0.82
N LEU A 72 -5.75 3.90 0.44
CA LEU A 72 -6.78 4.80 0.96
C LEU A 72 -6.92 4.69 2.48
N ARG A 73 -6.97 3.47 3.01
CA ARG A 73 -7.04 3.24 4.47
C ARG A 73 -5.82 3.78 5.20
N PHE A 74 -4.63 3.62 4.65
CA PHE A 74 -3.38 4.07 5.27
C PHE A 74 -3.28 5.60 5.36
N HIS A 75 -3.80 6.32 4.37
CA HIS A 75 -3.73 7.79 4.32
C HIS A 75 -4.94 8.48 4.93
N PHE A 76 -6.14 7.93 4.75
CA PHE A 76 -7.40 8.61 5.09
C PHE A 76 -8.24 7.86 6.14
N GLY A 77 -8.04 6.55 6.30
CA GLY A 77 -8.90 5.69 7.12
C GLY A 77 -8.84 5.93 8.64
N SER A 78 -7.91 6.76 9.10
CA SER A 78 -7.78 7.15 10.52
C SER A 78 -7.86 8.66 10.72
N SER A 79 -8.47 9.39 9.76
CA SER A 79 -8.70 10.82 9.94
C SER A 79 -9.56 11.07 11.18
N PRO A 80 -9.15 11.96 12.11
CA PRO A 80 -9.99 12.34 13.24
C PRO A 80 -11.23 13.12 12.81
N ASN A 81 -11.23 13.65 11.58
CA ASN A 81 -12.26 14.50 11.03
C ASN A 81 -12.85 13.84 9.78
N MET A 82 -13.67 12.80 9.97
CA MET A 82 -14.24 12.00 8.87
C MET A 82 -15.29 12.78 8.06
N ASP A 83 -15.84 13.87 8.62
CA ASP A 83 -16.80 14.74 7.93
C ASP A 83 -16.13 15.74 6.97
N GLU A 84 -14.81 15.88 7.06
CA GLU A 84 -14.05 16.77 6.19
C GLU A 84 -14.02 16.23 4.75
N LYS A 85 -14.40 17.08 3.81
CA LYS A 85 -14.39 16.74 2.39
C LYS A 85 -12.98 16.94 1.83
N ILE A 86 -12.37 15.85 1.41
CA ILE A 86 -11.05 15.86 0.77
C ILE A 86 -11.23 15.58 -0.73
N LEU A 87 -10.64 16.43 -1.57
CA LEU A 87 -10.52 16.15 -2.99
C LEU A 87 -9.25 15.33 -3.22
N LEU A 88 -9.43 14.04 -3.54
CA LEU A 88 -8.33 13.18 -3.98
C LEU A 88 -8.20 13.25 -5.51
N ILE A 89 -7.05 13.73 -5.98
CA ILE A 89 -6.66 13.58 -7.39
C ILE A 89 -5.83 12.30 -7.48
N TRP A 90 -6.41 11.27 -8.08
CA TRP A 90 -5.78 9.97 -8.28
C TRP A 90 -5.61 9.72 -9.78
N ASP A 91 -4.49 9.14 -10.19
CA ASP A 91 -4.19 8.90 -11.60
C ASP A 91 -5.22 7.96 -12.26
N ASP A 92 -5.35 8.09 -13.59
CA ASP A 92 -6.27 7.31 -14.41
C ASP A 92 -5.74 5.89 -14.64
N PHE A 93 -5.65 5.11 -13.55
CA PHE A 93 -5.09 3.77 -13.56
C PHE A 93 -6.13 2.73 -13.18
N SER A 94 -6.28 1.71 -14.02
CA SER A 94 -7.38 0.71 -13.90
C SER A 94 -7.55 0.05 -12.53
N ALA A 95 -6.46 -0.19 -11.76
CA ALA A 95 -6.62 -0.81 -10.44
C ALA A 95 -7.18 0.15 -9.37
N HIS A 96 -7.31 1.44 -9.68
CA HIS A 96 -7.92 2.45 -8.82
C HIS A 96 -9.43 2.59 -9.04
N PHE A 97 -9.95 2.02 -10.13
CA PHE A 97 -11.37 2.08 -10.48
C PHE A 97 -11.94 0.68 -10.53
N THR A 98 -12.30 0.15 -9.36
CA THR A 98 -12.81 -1.22 -9.17
C THR A 98 -13.99 -1.17 -8.23
N ASP A 99 -14.84 -2.19 -8.17
CA ASP A 99 -16.00 -2.19 -7.26
C ASP A 99 -15.63 -2.04 -5.77
N LYS A 100 -14.36 -2.29 -5.41
CA LYS A 100 -13.83 -2.15 -4.05
C LYS A 100 -13.33 -0.74 -3.70
N VAL A 101 -13.12 0.13 -4.70
CA VAL A 101 -12.46 1.43 -4.58
C VAL A 101 -13.38 2.51 -5.13
#